data_AF-A0A4Y9STG3-F1
#
_entry.id   AF-A0A4Y9STG3-F1
#
_cell.length_a   1.000
_cell.length_b   1.000
_cell.length_c   1.000
_cell.angle_alpha   90.00
_cell.angle_beta   90.00
_cell.angle_gamma   90.00
#
_symmetry.space_group_name_H-M   'P 1'
#
loop_
_entity.id
_entity.type
_entity.pdbx_description
1 polymer ?
#
loop_
_entity_poly.entity_id
_entity_poly.type
_entity_poly.pdbx_seq_one_letter_code
_entity_poly.pdbx_strand_id
1 'polypeptide(L)'
;MDDNNFYSIDRLVEFGLCTAVARQMVESMNAALSQQAMPGYNKQVCAPGFWVVFDGKSAGPFDEAELLKLIMTARVTRASYVWKPGMAQWQTVENTPEVLRLVALTPPPFTS
;
A
#
# COMPACT_ATOMS: atom_id res chain seq x y z
N MET A 1 -53.80 -34.62 5.49
CA MET A 1 -52.56 -34.01 6.03
C MET A 1 -51.65 -33.96 4.83
N ASP A 2 -51.79 -32.91 4.04
CA ASP A 2 -51.34 -32.84 2.65
C ASP A 2 -50.82 -31.42 2.41
N ASP A 3 -49.66 -31.12 3.00
CA ASP A 3 -49.17 -29.75 3.15
C ASP A 3 -47.67 -29.61 2.82
N ASN A 4 -47.17 -30.23 1.75
CA ASN A 4 -45.73 -30.13 1.44
C ASN A 4 -45.34 -29.94 -0.04
N ASN A 5 -46.26 -29.80 -0.99
CA ASN A 5 -45.90 -29.74 -2.42
C ASN A 5 -45.99 -28.34 -3.06
N PHE A 6 -46.41 -27.30 -2.33
CA PHE A 6 -46.65 -25.98 -2.92
C PHE A 6 -45.61 -24.90 -2.56
N TYR A 7 -44.68 -25.20 -1.65
CA TYR A 7 -43.64 -24.25 -1.21
C TYR A 7 -42.34 -24.29 -2.04
N SER A 8 -42.17 -25.26 -2.94
CA SER A 8 -40.93 -25.45 -3.69
C SER A 8 -40.85 -24.63 -4.99
N ILE A 9 -41.97 -24.08 -5.46
CA ILE A 9 -42.04 -23.32 -6.72
C ILE A 9 -41.72 -21.83 -6.48
N ASP A 10 -42.04 -21.30 -5.31
CA ASP A 10 -41.79 -19.89 -4.94
C ASP A 10 -40.30 -19.60 -4.66
N ARG A 11 -39.53 -20.62 -4.22
CA ARG A 11 -38.08 -20.49 -3.98
C ARG A 11 -37.23 -20.36 -5.25
N LEU A 12 -37.77 -20.67 -6.43
CA LEU A 12 -37.04 -20.61 -7.69
C LEU A 12 -36.99 -19.18 -8.26
N VAL A 13 -38.02 -18.37 -7.97
CA VAL A 13 -38.12 -16.97 -8.40
C VAL A 13 -37.13 -16.09 -7.63
N GLU A 14 -37.00 -16.33 -6.31
CA GLU A 14 -36.08 -15.59 -5.43
C GLU A 14 -34.60 -15.82 -5.79
N PHE A 15 -34.21 -17.06 -6.10
CA PHE A 15 -32.83 -17.39 -6.52
C PHE A 15 -32.46 -16.81 -7.90
N GLY A 16 -33.44 -16.67 -8.80
CA GLY A 16 -33.25 -16.07 -10.13
C GLY A 16 -32.91 -14.57 -10.08
N LEU A 17 -33.53 -13.84 -9.14
CA LEU A 17 -33.26 -12.42 -8.90
C LEU A 17 -31.88 -12.20 -8.27
N CYS A 18 -31.47 -13.05 -7.31
CA CYS A 18 -30.13 -12.99 -6.73
C CYS A 18 -29.00 -13.21 -7.76
N THR A 19 -29.18 -14.16 -8.68
CA THR A 19 -28.16 -14.51 -9.69
C THR A 19 -27.98 -13.40 -10.74
N ALA A 20 -29.03 -12.65 -11.06
CA ALA A 20 -28.96 -11.52 -11.99
C ALA A 20 -28.24 -10.29 -11.39
N VAL A 21 -28.53 -9.95 -10.12
CA VAL A 21 -27.85 -8.87 -9.39
C VAL A 21 -26.39 -9.23 -9.11
N ALA A 22 -26.09 -10.51 -8.87
CA ALA A 22 -24.73 -11.01 -8.67
C ALA A 22 -23.83 -10.72 -9.89
N ARG A 23 -24.32 -10.88 -11.13
CA ARG A 23 -23.53 -10.58 -12.33
C ARG A 23 -23.17 -9.09 -12.44
N GLN A 24 -24.12 -8.20 -12.14
CA GLN A 24 -23.90 -6.76 -12.22
C GLN A 24 -22.98 -6.24 -11.10
N MET A 25 -23.03 -6.83 -9.90
CA MET A 25 -22.07 -6.53 -8.83
C MET A 25 -20.67 -7.06 -9.16
N VAL A 26 -20.54 -8.27 -9.70
CA VAL A 26 -19.23 -8.81 -10.10
C VAL A 26 -18.59 -7.96 -11.19
N GLU A 27 -19.38 -7.42 -12.13
CA GLU A 27 -18.85 -6.55 -13.20
C GLU A 27 -18.40 -5.18 -12.67
N SER A 28 -19.15 -4.57 -11.75
CA SER A 28 -18.78 -3.31 -11.10
C SER A 28 -17.64 -3.45 -10.09
N MET A 29 -17.52 -4.59 -9.42
CA MET A 29 -16.40 -4.92 -8.54
C MET A 29 -15.13 -5.27 -9.34
N ASN A 30 -15.28 -5.90 -10.51
CA ASN A 30 -14.18 -6.14 -11.45
C ASN A 30 -13.64 -4.81 -12.04
N ALA A 31 -14.51 -3.84 -12.29
CA ALA A 31 -14.12 -2.48 -12.70
C ALA A 31 -13.46 -1.70 -11.56
N ALA A 32 -13.96 -1.80 -10.32
CA ALA A 32 -13.36 -1.13 -9.16
C ALA A 32 -11.97 -1.71 -8.79
N LEU A 33 -11.76 -3.02 -8.96
CA LEU A 33 -10.45 -3.63 -8.73
C LEU A 33 -9.41 -3.26 -9.81
N SER A 34 -9.87 -2.96 -11.03
CA SER A 34 -9.01 -2.52 -12.13
C SER A 34 -8.79 -1.00 -12.19
N GLN A 35 -9.55 -0.20 -11.43
CA GLN A 35 -9.38 1.27 -11.34
C GLN A 35 -8.81 1.77 -10.00
N GLN A 36 -8.48 0.89 -9.06
CA GLN A 36 -7.63 1.23 -7.91
C GLN A 36 -6.15 0.88 -8.15
N ALA A 37 -5.68 1.10 -9.38
CA ALA A 37 -4.27 1.32 -9.65
C ALA A 37 -3.97 2.82 -9.53
N MET A 38 -4.00 3.33 -8.30
CA MET A 38 -3.04 4.39 -7.97
C MET A 38 -1.68 3.69 -7.88
N PRO A 39 -0.68 4.03 -8.71
CA PRO A 39 0.62 3.40 -8.64
C PRO A 39 1.29 3.74 -7.30
N GLY A 40 1.36 2.75 -6.41
CA GLY A 40 1.92 2.83 -5.06
C GLY A 40 0.80 3.09 -4.05
N TYR A 41 0.46 2.23 -3.10
CA TYR A 41 1.33 1.43 -2.25
C TYR A 41 0.42 0.40 -1.54
N ASN A 42 0.40 -0.85 -2.03
CA ASN A 42 -0.11 -1.98 -1.26
C ASN A 42 1.07 -2.90 -0.97
N LYS A 43 1.86 -2.56 0.04
CA LYS A 43 2.84 -3.48 0.63
C LYS A 43 2.38 -3.86 2.01
N GLN A 44 1.61 -4.94 2.01
CA GLN A 44 1.33 -5.71 3.19
C GLN A 44 2.64 -6.45 3.54
N VAL A 45 3.35 -5.87 4.51
CA VAL A 45 4.04 -6.55 5.64
C VAL A 45 4.82 -7.80 5.22
N CYS A 46 6.16 -7.75 5.10
CA CYS A 46 7.07 -8.30 6.13
C CYS A 46 8.54 -7.78 6.02
N ALA A 47 8.85 -6.80 5.17
CA ALA A 47 10.20 -6.24 5.13
C ALA A 47 10.41 -5.26 6.31
N PRO A 48 11.60 -5.22 6.94
CA PRO A 48 11.91 -4.19 7.94
C PRO A 48 11.84 -2.82 7.26
N GLY A 49 10.75 -2.12 7.51
CA GLY A 49 10.54 -0.79 6.94
C GLY A 49 11.40 0.27 7.60
N PHE A 50 11.62 1.36 6.89
CA PHE A 50 12.24 2.58 7.36
C PHE A 50 11.16 3.60 7.67
N TRP A 51 11.27 4.28 8.81
CA TRP A 51 10.46 5.44 9.14
C TRP A 51 11.28 6.70 8.94
N VAL A 52 10.67 7.75 8.41
CA VAL A 52 11.33 9.03 8.17
C VAL A 52 10.49 10.16 8.74
N VAL A 53 11.13 11.15 9.36
CA VAL A 53 10.44 12.34 9.87
C VAL A 53 10.34 13.39 8.77
N PHE A 54 9.10 13.80 8.47
CA PHE A 54 8.76 14.92 7.61
C PHE A 54 8.00 15.96 8.44
N ASP A 55 8.49 17.21 8.46
CA ASP A 55 7.80 18.33 9.13
C ASP A 55 7.44 18.02 10.61
N GLY A 56 8.32 17.31 11.31
CA GLY A 56 8.11 16.88 12.70
C GLY A 56 7.17 15.68 12.89
N LYS A 57 6.67 15.08 11.80
CA LYS A 57 5.83 13.87 11.83
C LYS A 57 6.56 12.68 11.22
N SER A 58 6.57 11.55 11.92
CA SER A 58 7.08 10.30 11.38
C SER A 58 6.12 9.73 10.33
N ALA A 59 6.62 9.41 9.15
CA ALA A 59 5.93 8.64 8.13
C ALA A 59 6.66 7.32 7.87
N GLY A 60 5.92 6.29 7.46
CA GLY A 60 6.44 4.95 7.20
C GLY A 60 5.49 3.86 7.74
N PRO A 61 5.89 2.58 7.70
CA PRO A 61 7.16 2.06 7.17
C PRO A 61 7.28 2.24 5.65
N PHE A 62 8.44 2.65 5.17
CA PHE A 62 8.83 2.69 3.75
C PHE A 62 9.82 1.56 3.47
N ASP A 63 9.74 0.91 2.32
CA ASP A 63 10.80 0.00 1.88
C ASP A 63 11.94 0.77 1.21
N GLU A 64 13.08 0.09 0.96
CA GLU A 64 14.25 0.69 0.31
C GLU A 64 13.90 1.39 -1.01
N ALA A 65 13.03 0.80 -1.84
CA ALA A 65 12.61 1.37 -3.12
C ALA A 65 11.81 2.69 -2.94
N GLU A 66 10.91 2.75 -1.96
CA GLU A 66 10.15 3.96 -1.64
C GLU A 66 11.07 5.03 -1.04
N LEU A 67 11.99 4.62 -0.15
CA LEU A 67 12.97 5.52 0.44
C LEU A 67 13.90 6.13 -0.64
N LEU A 68 14.34 5.32 -1.61
CA LEU A 68 15.10 5.79 -2.78
C LEU A 68 14.31 6.85 -3.57
N LYS A 69 13.03 6.60 -3.85
CA LYS A 69 12.16 7.57 -4.54
C LYS A 69 12.02 8.88 -3.75
N LEU A 70 11.93 8.80 -2.42
CA LEU A 70 11.88 9.96 -1.55
C LEU A 70 13.20 10.75 -1.52
N ILE A 71 14.34 10.06 -1.59
CA ILE A 71 15.67 10.68 -1.73
C ILE A 71 15.79 11.36 -3.11
N MET A 72 15.39 10.68 -4.19
CA MET A 72 15.42 11.20 -5.56
C MET A 72 14.53 12.44 -5.73
N THR A 73 13.40 12.50 -5.04
CA THR A 73 12.48 13.65 -5.05
C THR A 73 12.89 14.76 -4.08
N ALA A 74 14.08 14.65 -3.46
CA ALA A 74 14.61 15.56 -2.45
C ALA A 74 13.67 15.78 -1.24
N ARG A 75 12.70 14.88 -1.02
CA ARG A 75 11.84 14.88 0.16
C ARG A 75 12.61 14.43 1.39
N VAL A 76 13.56 13.52 1.20
CA VAL A 76 14.48 13.04 2.22
C VAL A 76 15.87 13.56 1.90
N THR A 77 16.47 14.24 2.86
CA THR A 77 17.80 14.84 2.76
C THR A 77 18.76 14.17 3.75
N ARG A 78 20.06 14.44 3.63
CA ARG A 78 21.07 13.97 4.59
C ARG A 78 20.75 14.29 6.06
N ALA A 79 20.09 15.42 6.30
CA ALA A 79 19.69 15.90 7.62
C ALA A 79 18.34 15.34 8.10
N SER A 80 17.60 14.64 7.25
CA SER A 80 16.33 14.01 7.64
C SER A 80 16.58 12.90 8.65
N TYR A 81 15.67 12.77 9.62
CA TYR A 81 15.73 11.70 10.60
C TYR A 81 15.07 10.44 10.06
N VAL A 82 15.80 9.34 10.13
CA VAL A 82 15.37 8.00 9.77
C VAL A 82 15.48 7.06 10.98
N TRP A 83 14.57 6.11 11.08
CA TRP A 83 14.61 5.05 12.07
C TRP A 83 14.18 3.73 11.45
N LYS A 84 14.76 2.63 11.93
CA LYS A 84 14.39 1.28 11.53
C LYS A 84 14.39 0.36 12.75
N PRO A 85 13.67 -0.77 12.70
CA PRO A 85 13.70 -1.79 13.75
C PRO A 85 15.14 -2.25 13.98
N GLY A 86 15.55 -2.26 15.25
CA GLY A 86 16.92 -2.57 15.67
C GLY A 86 17.79 -1.33 15.94
N MET A 87 17.32 -0.11 15.64
CA MET A 87 17.99 1.12 16.09
C MET A 87 17.50 1.56 17.46
N ALA A 88 18.43 2.01 18.32
CA ALA A 88 18.13 2.52 19.66
C ALA A 88 17.39 3.87 19.64
N GLN A 89 17.67 4.72 18.65
CA GLN A 89 17.07 6.03 18.50
C GLN A 89 17.01 6.44 17.02
N TRP A 90 16.23 7.49 16.72
CA TRP A 90 16.23 8.12 15.41
C TRP A 90 17.62 8.66 15.09
N GLN A 91 18.10 8.41 13.89
CA GLN A 91 19.39 8.91 13.43
C GLN A 91 19.20 9.69 12.14
N THR A 92 20.09 10.64 11.85
CA THR A 92 20.03 11.30 10.55
C THR A 92 20.46 10.34 9.44
N VAL A 93 20.02 10.62 8.21
CA VAL A 93 20.39 9.83 7.03
C VAL A 93 21.92 9.72 6.89
N GLU A 94 22.66 10.80 7.15
CA GLU A 94 24.13 10.79 7.14
C GLU A 94 24.77 9.89 8.22
N ASN A 95 24.10 9.65 9.34
CA ASN A 95 24.57 8.75 10.39
C ASN A 95 24.04 7.31 10.21
N THR A 96 23.29 7.05 9.13
CA THR A 96 22.71 5.74 8.84
C THR A 96 23.37 5.12 7.61
N PRO A 97 24.33 4.18 7.78
CA PRO A 97 25.10 3.60 6.67
C PRO A 97 24.24 2.93 5.59
N GLU A 98 23.13 2.29 5.97
CA GLU A 98 22.21 1.67 5.02
C GLU A 98 21.55 2.70 4.11
N VAL A 99 21.12 3.82 4.66
CA VAL A 99 20.51 4.89 3.85
C VAL A 99 21.57 5.64 3.05
N LEU A 100 22.78 5.83 3.59
CA LEU A 100 23.91 6.36 2.82
C LEU A 100 24.21 5.50 1.59
N ARG A 101 24.15 4.17 1.72
CA ARG A 101 24.31 3.27 0.57
C ARG A 101 23.20 3.49 -0.47
N LEU A 102 21.96 3.66 -0.05
CA LEU A 102 20.85 3.98 -0.94
C LEU A 102 21.06 5.33 -1.66
N VAL A 103 21.48 6.37 -0.94
CA VAL A 103 21.82 7.69 -1.51
C VAL A 103 22.97 7.57 -2.52
N ALA A 104 24.00 6.76 -2.23
CA ALA A 104 25.11 6.54 -3.15
C ALA A 104 24.71 5.79 -4.44
N LEU A 105 23.69 4.94 -4.38
CA LEU A 105 23.12 4.24 -5.54
C LEU A 105 22.26 5.15 -6.42
N THR A 106 21.69 6.21 -5.84
CA THR A 106 20.97 7.26 -6.57
C THR A 106 21.78 8.55 -6.54
N PRO A 107 22.78 8.73 -7.42
CA PRO A 107 23.51 9.99 -7.49
C PRO A 107 22.48 11.13 -7.63
N PRO A 108 22.52 12.15 -6.76
CA PRO A 108 21.61 13.27 -6.88
C PRO A 108 21.78 13.89 -8.27
N PRO A 109 20.69 14.34 -8.92
CA PRO A 109 20.82 15.01 -10.21
C PRO A 109 21.76 16.20 -10.07
N PHE A 110 22.76 16.29 -10.94
CA PHE A 110 23.60 17.48 -11.07
C PHE A 110 22.68 18.66 -11.41
N THR A 111 22.43 19.54 -10.44
CA THR A 111 21.92 20.88 -10.73
C THR A 111 23.14 21.74 -11.03
N SER A 112 23.39 21.98 -12.32
CA SER A 112 24.31 23.02 -12.81
C SER A 112 23.87 24.41 -12.37
#